data_AF-B3MLZ5-F1
#
_entry.id   AF-B3MLZ5-F1
#
_cell.length_a   1.000
_cell.length_b   1.000
_cell.length_c   1.000
_cell.angle_alpha   90.00
_cell.angle_beta   90.00
_cell.angle_gamma   90.00
#
_symmetry.space_group_name_H-M   'P 1'
#
loop_
_entity.id
_entity.type
_entity.pdbx_description
1 polymer ?
#
loop_
_entity_poly.entity_id
_entity_poly.type
_entity_poly.pdbx_seq_one_letter_code
_entity_poly.pdbx_strand_id
1 'polypeptide(L)'
;MPENENGVSPKKIVGLVVLILVIFLLVALPQWILLCLYATDHLVYTLTCFCVAFLLLTCMHLFEALKYKRPWNYIVLAVCYELMTLGAASFLMEWDITLTFIVLGVAFLFLVLFLLLSLLLIVLDKYPNPFNIAIVGSMCFVLAFFFEVVDVVKEWCFWRDLAVTVFLISVILILVSHVLITADNFEVLVEDDAMIVAFVVYITYLLFLIGGRISVNCIQHNRKHHW
;
A
#
# COMPACT_ATOMS: atom_id res chain seq x y z
N MET A 1 -11.66 -31.55 -7.05
CA MET A 1 -11.64 -30.10 -7.35
C MET A 1 -12.46 -29.92 -8.61
N PRO A 2 -13.70 -29.39 -8.52
CA PRO A 2 -14.44 -29.03 -9.72
C PRO A 2 -13.67 -27.91 -10.43
N GLU A 3 -13.49 -28.04 -11.73
CA GLU A 3 -12.93 -26.98 -12.57
C GLU A 3 -13.88 -25.78 -12.51
N ASN A 4 -13.34 -24.62 -12.12
CA ASN A 4 -14.06 -23.35 -12.09
C ASN A 4 -14.67 -23.09 -13.48
N GLU A 5 -15.94 -22.67 -13.57
CA GLU A 5 -16.70 -22.50 -14.84
C GLU A 5 -16.03 -21.51 -15.83
N ASN A 6 -15.03 -20.75 -15.37
CA ASN A 6 -14.22 -19.85 -16.19
C ASN A 6 -12.89 -20.44 -16.71
N GLY A 7 -12.50 -21.67 -16.33
CA GLY A 7 -11.28 -22.34 -16.80
C GLY A 7 -9.95 -21.68 -16.41
N VAL A 8 -9.96 -20.66 -15.54
CA VAL A 8 -8.75 -19.93 -15.12
C VAL A 8 -8.13 -20.62 -13.91
N SER A 9 -6.85 -20.97 -14.01
CA SER A 9 -6.13 -21.63 -12.91
C SER A 9 -5.62 -20.62 -11.85
N PRO A 10 -5.60 -20.98 -10.56
CA PRO A 10 -5.03 -20.17 -9.48
C PRO A 10 -3.65 -19.62 -9.76
N LYS A 11 -2.79 -20.47 -10.35
CA LYS A 11 -1.43 -20.10 -10.71
C LYS A 11 -1.37 -19.00 -11.78
N LYS A 12 -2.32 -18.98 -12.72
CA LYS A 12 -2.39 -17.95 -13.76
C LYS A 12 -2.80 -16.60 -13.19
N ILE A 13 -3.80 -16.55 -12.31
CA ILE A 13 -4.23 -15.30 -11.68
C ILE A 13 -3.14 -14.75 -10.76
N VAL A 14 -2.54 -15.59 -9.92
CA VAL A 14 -1.41 -15.15 -9.07
C VAL A 14 -0.27 -14.61 -9.93
N GLY A 15 0.07 -15.30 -11.02
CA GLY A 15 1.06 -14.82 -11.99
C GLY A 15 0.68 -13.47 -12.62
N LEU A 16 -0.59 -13.28 -12.97
CA LEU A 16 -1.10 -12.03 -13.55
C LEU A 16 -1.05 -10.88 -12.54
N VAL A 17 -1.49 -11.09 -11.29
CA VAL A 17 -1.43 -10.10 -10.20
C VAL A 17 0.01 -9.68 -9.95
N VAL A 18 0.93 -10.64 -9.85
CA VAL A 18 2.36 -10.38 -9.65
C VAL A 18 2.94 -9.62 -10.84
N LEU A 19 2.58 -10.00 -12.08
CA LEU A 19 3.04 -9.31 -13.28
C LEU A 19 2.56 -7.85 -13.32
N ILE A 20 1.28 -7.60 -13.03
CA ILE A 20 0.72 -6.24 -12.98
C ILE A 20 1.42 -5.42 -11.90
N LEU A 21 1.63 -5.99 -10.71
CA LEU A 21 2.36 -5.35 -9.63
C LEU A 21 3.80 -5.00 -10.04
N VAL A 22 4.51 -5.91 -10.70
CA VAL A 22 5.87 -5.66 -11.21
C VAL A 22 5.87 -4.53 -12.23
N ILE A 23 4.89 -4.48 -13.13
CA ILE A 23 4.74 -3.38 -14.11
C ILE A 23 4.52 -2.05 -13.37
N PHE A 24 3.62 -2.01 -12.39
CA PHE A 24 3.39 -0.83 -11.54
C PHE A 24 4.65 -0.36 -10.82
N LEU A 25 5.47 -1.28 -10.30
CA LEU A 25 6.73 -0.91 -9.65
C LEU A 25 7.77 -0.40 -10.67
N LEU A 26 7.86 -1.03 -11.83
CA LEU A 26 8.82 -0.68 -12.86
C LEU A 26 8.54 0.69 -13.48
N VAL A 27 7.27 1.05 -13.68
CA VAL A 27 6.85 2.36 -14.20
C VAL A 27 7.03 3.47 -13.15
N ALA A 28 6.80 3.15 -11.87
CA ALA A 28 6.93 4.11 -10.78
C ALA A 28 8.39 4.54 -10.54
N LEU A 29 9.35 3.61 -10.62
CA LEU A 29 10.75 3.88 -10.28
C LEU A 29 11.38 5.04 -11.08
N PRO A 30 11.29 5.11 -12.43
CA PRO A 30 11.78 6.24 -13.20
C PRO A 30 11.12 7.57 -12.81
N GLN A 31 9.81 7.57 -12.56
CA GLN A 31 9.09 8.78 -12.14
C GLN A 31 9.62 9.27 -10.79
N TRP A 32 9.88 8.35 -9.86
CA TRP A 32 10.41 8.65 -8.54
C TRP A 32 11.81 9.26 -8.60
N ILE A 33 12.68 8.67 -9.41
CA ILE A 33 14.05 9.17 -9.62
C ILE A 33 14.03 10.56 -10.24
N LEU A 34 13.23 10.79 -11.29
CA LEU A 34 13.11 12.10 -11.94
C LEU A 34 12.58 13.16 -10.98
N LEU A 35 11.54 12.84 -10.22
CA LEU A 35 10.93 13.77 -9.27
C LEU A 35 11.87 14.13 -8.13
N CYS A 36 12.64 13.17 -7.60
CA CYS A 36 13.67 13.44 -6.59
C CYS A 36 14.78 14.39 -7.09
N LEU A 37 15.03 14.45 -8.41
CA LEU A 37 16.11 15.28 -8.98
C LEU A 37 15.69 16.72 -9.32
N TYR A 38 14.41 16.98 -9.59
CA TYR A 38 14.01 18.22 -10.28
C TYR A 38 12.95 19.10 -9.61
N ALA A 39 12.32 18.66 -8.51
CA ALA A 39 11.14 19.36 -8.00
C ALA A 39 11.40 20.28 -6.80
N THR A 40 10.64 21.37 -6.73
CA THR A 40 10.64 22.40 -5.68
C THR A 40 9.20 22.61 -5.22
N ASP A 41 8.96 22.76 -3.90
CA ASP A 41 7.63 22.88 -3.25
C ASP A 41 6.61 21.76 -3.54
N HIS A 42 6.67 20.69 -2.75
CA HIS A 42 6.08 19.38 -3.09
C HIS A 42 5.05 18.87 -2.08
N LEU A 43 4.90 19.50 -0.90
CA LEU A 43 3.94 19.06 0.12
C LEU A 43 2.48 19.25 -0.35
N VAL A 44 2.14 20.42 -0.89
CA VAL A 44 0.79 20.73 -1.39
C VAL A 44 0.45 19.85 -2.60
N TYR A 45 1.43 19.61 -3.48
CA TYR A 45 1.29 18.72 -4.62
C TYR A 45 1.02 17.27 -4.16
N THR A 46 1.82 16.77 -3.21
CA THR A 46 1.63 15.44 -2.58
C THR A 46 0.22 15.27 -2.03
N LEU A 47 -0.24 16.24 -1.23
CA LEU A 47 -1.58 16.21 -0.61
C LEU A 47 -2.68 16.23 -1.66
N THR A 48 -2.53 17.03 -2.71
CA THR A 48 -3.50 17.12 -3.81
C THR A 48 -3.59 15.80 -4.57
N CYS A 49 -2.44 15.21 -4.93
CA CYS A 49 -2.37 13.92 -5.61
C CYS A 49 -3.07 12.81 -4.80
N PHE A 50 -2.75 12.68 -3.52
CA PHE A 50 -3.39 11.67 -2.66
C PHE A 50 -4.89 11.93 -2.44
N CYS A 51 -5.30 13.19 -2.27
CA CYS A 51 -6.70 13.54 -2.10
C CYS A 51 -7.53 13.18 -3.34
N VAL A 52 -7.06 13.57 -4.54
CA VAL A 52 -7.74 13.26 -5.79
C VAL A 52 -7.76 11.75 -6.04
N ALA A 53 -6.65 11.05 -5.79
CA ALA A 53 -6.60 9.58 -5.91
C ALA A 53 -7.60 8.90 -4.95
N PHE A 54 -7.70 9.35 -3.70
CA PHE A 54 -8.64 8.80 -2.73
C PHE A 54 -10.10 9.03 -3.12
N LEU A 55 -10.43 10.23 -3.60
CA LEU A 55 -11.78 10.53 -4.12
C LEU A 55 -12.11 9.63 -5.31
N LEU A 56 -11.16 9.45 -6.24
CA LEU A 56 -11.34 8.60 -7.40
C LEU A 56 -11.53 7.12 -7.01
N LEU A 57 -10.75 6.63 -6.04
CA LEU A 57 -10.90 5.30 -5.45
C LEU A 57 -12.27 5.11 -4.80
N THR A 58 -12.73 6.10 -4.05
CA THR A 58 -14.04 6.10 -3.41
C THR A 58 -15.15 6.03 -4.46
N CYS A 59 -15.07 6.85 -5.51
CA CYS A 59 -15.99 6.79 -6.64
C CYS A 59 -15.96 5.42 -7.32
N MET A 60 -14.79 4.81 -7.53
CA MET A 60 -14.68 3.48 -8.11
C MET A 60 -15.38 2.41 -7.26
N HIS A 61 -15.32 2.51 -5.93
CA HIS A 61 -16.03 1.61 -5.03
C HIS A 61 -17.54 1.88 -4.93
N LEU A 62 -17.99 3.12 -5.11
CA LEU A 62 -19.40 3.49 -5.08
C LEU A 62 -20.14 3.21 -6.39
N PHE A 63 -19.46 3.29 -7.53
CA PHE A 63 -20.06 3.12 -8.85
C PHE A 63 -19.62 1.81 -9.51
N GLU A 64 -20.50 0.81 -9.55
CA GLU A 64 -20.24 -0.48 -10.21
C GLU A 64 -19.80 -0.31 -11.67
N ALA A 65 -20.33 0.68 -12.39
CA ALA A 65 -19.92 0.96 -13.76
C ALA A 65 -18.44 1.38 -13.85
N LEU A 66 -17.91 2.12 -12.88
CA LEU A 66 -16.48 2.46 -12.85
C LEU A 66 -15.64 1.25 -12.43
N LYS A 67 -16.18 0.38 -11.58
CA LYS A 67 -15.49 -0.82 -11.10
C LYS A 67 -15.40 -1.94 -12.14
N TYR A 68 -16.43 -2.14 -12.95
CA TYR A 68 -16.56 -3.35 -13.78
C TYR A 68 -16.74 -3.05 -15.28
N LYS A 69 -17.09 -1.83 -15.69
CA LYS A 69 -17.31 -1.53 -17.11
C LYS A 69 -16.02 -1.09 -17.78
N ARG A 70 -15.62 -1.83 -18.81
CA ARG A 70 -14.56 -1.41 -19.74
C ARG A 70 -15.09 -0.30 -20.68
N PRO A 71 -14.25 0.69 -21.06
CA PRO A 71 -12.84 0.88 -20.69
C PRO A 71 -12.63 1.65 -19.38
N TRP A 72 -13.72 2.11 -18.73
CA TRP A 72 -13.67 3.04 -17.61
C TRP A 72 -12.88 2.55 -16.41
N ASN A 73 -12.98 1.26 -16.06
CA ASN A 73 -12.19 0.65 -14.98
C ASN A 73 -10.67 0.88 -15.17
N TYR A 74 -10.14 0.56 -16.36
CA TYR A 74 -8.72 0.74 -16.66
C TYR A 74 -8.27 2.20 -16.60
N ILE A 75 -9.07 3.11 -17.16
CA ILE A 75 -8.73 4.53 -17.20
C ILE A 75 -8.68 5.10 -15.79
N VAL A 76 -9.71 4.81 -14.98
CA VAL A 76 -9.81 5.28 -13.60
C VAL A 76 -8.69 4.71 -12.77
N LEU A 77 -8.42 3.41 -12.87
CA LEU A 77 -7.36 2.76 -12.10
C LEU A 77 -5.97 3.25 -12.51
N ALA A 78 -5.72 3.49 -13.81
CA ALA A 78 -4.48 4.08 -14.29
C ALA A 78 -4.28 5.50 -13.76
N VAL A 79 -5.31 6.35 -13.79
CA VAL A 79 -5.25 7.70 -13.22
C VAL A 79 -5.01 7.67 -11.71
N CYS A 80 -5.69 6.78 -10.99
CA CYS A 80 -5.46 6.53 -9.57
C CYS A 80 -4.01 6.14 -9.29
N TYR A 81 -3.50 5.16 -10.05
CA TYR A 81 -2.13 4.70 -9.96
C TYR A 81 -1.13 5.83 -10.19
N GLU A 82 -1.27 6.60 -11.27
CA GLU A 82 -0.37 7.72 -11.57
C GLU A 82 -0.40 8.77 -10.46
N LEU A 83 -1.59 9.18 -9.99
CA LEU A 83 -1.70 10.16 -8.92
C LEU A 83 -1.06 9.67 -7.61
N MET A 84 -1.28 8.41 -7.23
CA MET A 84 -0.64 7.84 -6.04
C MET A 84 0.86 7.71 -6.20
N THR A 85 1.33 7.33 -7.39
CA THR A 85 2.75 7.20 -7.72
C THR A 85 3.45 8.56 -7.64
N LEU A 86 2.86 9.58 -8.25
CA LEU A 86 3.35 10.96 -8.23
C LEU A 86 3.32 11.54 -6.82
N GLY A 87 2.26 11.30 -6.05
CA GLY A 87 2.15 11.72 -4.65
C GLY A 87 3.20 11.08 -3.76
N ALA A 88 3.44 9.77 -3.90
CA ALA A 88 4.49 9.08 -3.15
C ALA A 88 5.90 9.55 -3.56
N ALA A 89 6.11 9.80 -4.85
CA ALA A 89 7.34 10.37 -5.38
C ALA A 89 7.62 11.75 -4.79
N SER A 90 6.62 12.63 -4.80
CA SER A 90 6.73 13.98 -4.28
C SER A 90 6.85 14.00 -2.77
N PHE A 91 6.28 13.01 -2.09
CA PHE A 91 6.56 12.80 -0.69
C PHE A 91 8.06 12.57 -0.51
N LEU A 92 8.67 11.60 -1.20
CA LEU A 92 10.11 11.27 -1.06
C LEU A 92 11.09 12.39 -1.46
N MET A 93 10.64 13.49 -2.07
CA MET A 93 11.49 14.63 -2.43
C MET A 93 12.19 15.28 -1.22
N GLU A 94 13.25 16.04 -1.51
CA GLU A 94 14.16 16.73 -0.56
C GLU A 94 14.93 15.83 0.41
N TRP A 95 14.89 14.52 0.21
CA TRP A 95 15.63 13.58 1.02
C TRP A 95 16.91 13.11 0.32
N ASP A 96 17.87 12.66 1.12
CA ASP A 96 19.11 12.08 0.58
C ASP A 96 18.74 10.92 -0.36
N ILE A 97 19.28 10.95 -1.58
CA ILE A 97 19.02 9.94 -2.61
C ILE A 97 19.34 8.53 -2.10
N THR A 98 20.41 8.40 -1.31
CA THR A 98 20.82 7.12 -0.70
C THR A 98 19.77 6.63 0.29
N LEU A 99 19.28 7.51 1.18
CA LEU A 99 18.22 7.17 2.13
C LEU A 99 16.91 6.80 1.41
N THR A 100 16.61 7.50 0.31
CA THR A 100 15.46 7.21 -0.53
C THR A 100 15.53 5.80 -1.12
N PHE A 101 16.66 5.40 -1.70
CA PHE A 101 16.85 4.04 -2.19
C PHE A 101 16.78 2.98 -1.08
N ILE A 102 17.31 3.27 0.10
CA ILE A 102 17.21 2.37 1.25
C ILE A 102 15.75 2.17 1.66
N VAL A 103 14.96 3.25 1.79
CA VAL A 103 13.55 3.15 2.17
C VAL A 103 12.73 2.43 1.10
N LEU A 104 13.00 2.70 -0.17
CA LEU A 104 12.37 1.98 -1.30
C LEU A 104 12.65 0.47 -1.23
N GLY A 105 13.91 0.09 -1.02
CA GLY A 105 14.33 -1.30 -0.92
C GLY A 105 13.75 -2.01 0.31
N VAL A 106 13.74 -1.34 1.46
CA VAL A 106 13.17 -1.89 2.70
C VAL A 106 11.66 -2.07 2.58
N ALA A 107 10.94 -1.09 2.04
CA ALA A 107 9.50 -1.21 1.80
C ALA A 107 9.17 -2.38 0.85
N PHE A 108 9.98 -2.56 -0.19
CA PHE A 108 9.81 -3.69 -1.12
C PHE A 108 10.11 -5.02 -0.45
N LEU A 109 11.15 -5.10 0.38
CA LEU A 109 11.49 -6.30 1.14
C LEU A 109 10.37 -6.67 2.11
N PHE A 110 9.79 -5.70 2.83
CA PHE A 110 8.64 -5.93 3.69
C PHE A 110 7.44 -6.46 2.91
N LEU A 111 7.12 -5.86 1.75
CA LEU A 111 6.05 -6.34 0.89
C LEU A 111 6.24 -7.81 0.52
N VAL A 112 7.42 -8.16 -0.02
CA VAL A 112 7.74 -9.54 -0.41
C VAL A 112 7.66 -10.49 0.78
N LEU A 113 8.21 -10.09 1.94
CA LEU A 113 8.19 -10.90 3.15
C LEU A 113 6.76 -11.21 3.62
N PHE A 114 5.86 -10.23 3.61
CA PHE A 114 4.47 -10.46 4.04
C PHE A 114 3.60 -11.16 2.99
N LEU A 115 3.94 -11.03 1.70
CA LEU A 115 3.35 -11.87 0.66
C LEU A 115 3.77 -13.34 0.84
N LEU A 116 5.05 -13.61 1.16
CA LEU A 116 5.54 -14.95 1.49
C LEU A 116 4.89 -15.50 2.77
N LEU A 117 4.71 -14.68 3.80
CA LEU A 117 3.98 -15.05 5.01
C LEU A 117 2.53 -15.43 4.68
N SER A 118 1.86 -14.65 3.84
CA SER A 118 0.48 -14.93 3.42
C SER A 118 0.40 -16.26 2.66
N LEU A 119 1.34 -16.52 1.75
CA LEU A 119 1.44 -17.80 1.05
C LEU A 119 1.64 -18.97 2.03
N LEU A 120 2.50 -18.82 3.03
CA LEU A 120 2.72 -19.82 4.06
C LEU A 120 1.44 -20.11 4.86
N LEU A 121 0.70 -19.07 5.26
CA LEU A 121 -0.57 -19.20 5.98
C LEU A 121 -1.62 -19.95 5.15
N ILE A 122 -1.72 -19.64 3.85
CA ILE A 122 -2.60 -20.34 2.91
C ILE A 122 -2.23 -21.82 2.80
N VAL A 123 -0.94 -22.13 2.64
CA VAL A 123 -0.46 -23.52 2.51
C VAL A 123 -0.70 -24.33 3.78
N LEU A 124 -0.57 -23.71 4.95
CA LEU A 124 -0.80 -24.37 6.24
C LEU A 124 -2.29 -24.47 6.60
N ASP A 125 -3.18 -23.79 5.87
CA ASP A 125 -4.63 -23.69 6.12
C ASP A 125 -4.98 -23.35 7.58
N LYS A 126 -4.12 -22.55 8.21
CA LYS A 126 -4.20 -22.19 9.63
C LYS A 126 -4.05 -20.69 9.79
N TYR A 127 -5.17 -19.99 9.68
CA TYR A 127 -5.24 -18.56 9.93
C TYR A 127 -6.61 -18.18 10.53
N PRO A 128 -6.69 -17.11 11.33
CA PRO A 128 -7.96 -16.59 11.82
C PRO A 128 -8.80 -16.06 10.65
N ASN A 129 -10.11 -15.89 10.86
CA ASN A 129 -11.00 -15.30 9.86
C ASN A 129 -10.41 -13.97 9.32
N PRO A 130 -10.11 -13.87 8.01
CA PRO A 130 -9.35 -12.76 7.49
C PRO A 130 -10.14 -11.44 7.47
N PHE A 131 -11.47 -11.48 7.46
CA PHE A 131 -12.30 -10.27 7.64
C PHE A 131 -12.14 -9.67 9.03
N ASN A 132 -12.07 -10.51 10.07
CA ASN A 132 -11.82 -10.03 11.43
C ASN A 132 -10.43 -9.38 11.55
N ILE A 133 -9.42 -9.97 10.89
CA ILE A 133 -8.07 -9.39 10.83
C ILE A 133 -8.09 -8.03 10.12
N ALA A 134 -8.84 -7.90 9.01
CA ALA A 134 -8.98 -6.64 8.28
C ALA A 134 -9.62 -5.54 9.13
N ILE A 135 -10.65 -5.87 9.92
CA ILE A 135 -11.29 -4.94 10.86
C ILE A 135 -10.29 -4.47 11.92
N VAL A 136 -9.55 -5.40 12.54
CA VAL A 136 -8.50 -5.06 13.52
C VAL A 136 -7.44 -4.18 12.90
N GLY A 137 -6.96 -4.51 11.69
CA GLY A 137 -6.01 -3.70 10.94
C GLY A 137 -6.54 -2.28 10.71
N SER A 138 -7.80 -2.14 10.28
CA SER A 138 -8.45 -0.83 10.07
C SER A 138 -8.57 -0.02 11.36
N MET A 139 -8.91 -0.65 12.48
CA MET A 139 -8.97 0.01 13.79
C MET A 139 -7.58 0.49 14.25
N CYS A 140 -6.53 -0.31 14.02
CA CYS A 140 -5.15 0.11 14.27
C CYS A 140 -4.75 1.30 13.39
N PHE A 141 -5.22 1.37 12.14
CA PHE A 141 -4.96 2.51 11.25
C PHE A 141 -5.53 3.80 11.84
N VAL A 142 -6.79 3.74 12.29
CA VAL A 142 -7.48 4.86 12.94
C VAL A 142 -6.79 5.23 14.26
N LEU A 143 -6.34 4.25 15.04
CA LEU A 143 -5.59 4.48 16.28
C LEU A 143 -4.26 5.21 16.04
N ALA A 144 -3.51 4.85 14.99
CA ALA A 144 -2.29 5.53 14.62
C ALA A 144 -2.55 7.01 14.25
N PHE A 145 -3.65 7.28 13.53
CA PHE A 145 -4.08 8.64 13.23
C PHE A 145 -4.42 9.44 14.50
N PHE A 146 -5.13 8.83 15.46
CA PHE A 146 -5.40 9.48 16.74
C PHE A 146 -4.13 9.85 17.49
N PHE A 147 -3.10 8.98 17.51
CA PHE A 147 -1.83 9.30 18.15
C PHE A 147 -1.10 10.48 17.49
N GLU A 148 -1.22 10.65 16.17
CA GLU A 148 -0.61 11.80 15.46
C GLU A 148 -1.38 13.11 15.66
N VAL A 149 -2.70 13.07 15.85
CA VAL A 149 -3.54 14.29 15.98
C VAL A 149 -3.56 14.86 17.40
N VAL A 150 -3.45 14.02 18.43
CA VAL A 150 -3.53 14.49 19.82
C VAL A 150 -2.25 15.23 20.22
N ASP A 151 -2.33 16.54 20.43
CA ASP A 151 -1.16 17.40 20.71
C ASP A 151 -0.40 17.02 22.00
N VAL A 152 -1.09 16.47 23.01
CA VAL A 152 -0.46 15.97 24.27
C VAL A 152 0.55 14.83 24.00
N VAL A 153 0.43 14.16 22.86
CA VAL A 153 1.22 13.00 22.46
C VAL A 153 2.48 13.41 21.67
N LYS A 154 2.50 14.61 21.08
CA LYS A 154 3.62 15.10 20.25
C LYS A 154 4.86 15.52 21.03
N GLU A 155 4.73 15.85 22.32
CA GLU A 155 5.84 16.30 23.16
C GLU A 155 6.75 15.15 23.63
N TRP A 156 6.32 13.90 23.49
CA TRP A 156 7.07 12.72 23.91
C TRP A 156 7.45 11.85 22.71
N CYS A 157 8.74 11.79 22.41
CA CYS A 157 9.31 11.02 21.30
C CYS A 157 8.81 9.57 21.21
N PHE A 158 8.61 8.90 22.36
CA PHE A 158 8.13 7.52 22.43
C PHE A 158 6.75 7.30 21.82
N TRP A 159 5.86 8.29 21.88
CA TRP A 159 4.52 8.13 21.33
C TRP A 159 4.48 8.26 19.82
N ARG A 160 5.38 9.06 19.24
CA ARG A 160 5.53 9.14 17.78
C ARG A 160 6.06 7.81 17.22
N ASP A 161 7.02 7.20 17.91
CA ASP A 161 7.51 5.86 17.56
C ASP A 161 6.42 4.79 17.69
N LEU A 162 5.56 4.90 18.72
CA LEU A 162 4.40 4.03 18.88
C LEU A 162 3.38 4.23 17.76
N ALA A 163 3.06 5.46 17.38
CA ALA A 163 2.15 5.79 16.28
C ALA A 163 2.58 5.15 14.97
N VAL A 164 3.87 5.32 14.62
CA VAL A 164 4.45 4.73 13.41
C VAL A 164 4.46 3.20 13.47
N THR A 165 4.74 2.62 14.64
CA THR A 165 4.69 1.17 14.83
C THR A 165 3.27 0.61 14.63
N VAL A 166 2.27 1.25 15.25
CA VAL A 166 0.87 0.86 15.12
C VAL A 166 0.38 1.02 13.68
N PHE A 167 0.81 2.08 12.99
CA PHE A 167 0.56 2.26 11.56
C PHE A 167 1.15 1.11 10.72
N LEU A 168 2.42 0.77 10.91
CA LEU A 168 3.05 -0.33 10.17
C LEU A 168 2.38 -1.68 10.44
N ILE A 169 2.04 -1.98 11.71
CA ILE A 169 1.30 -3.19 12.08
C ILE A 169 -0.07 -3.22 11.38
N SER A 170 -0.79 -2.09 11.36
CA SER A 170 -2.06 -1.97 10.66
C SER A 170 -1.93 -2.33 9.17
N VAL A 171 -0.93 -1.75 8.48
CA VAL A 171 -0.68 -2.02 7.06
C VAL A 171 -0.39 -3.50 6.81
N ILE A 172 0.38 -4.14 7.70
CA ILE A 172 0.66 -5.59 7.63
C ILE A 172 -0.63 -6.41 7.76
N LEU A 173 -1.46 -6.12 8.75
CA LEU A 173 -2.72 -6.83 8.96
C LEU A 173 -3.67 -6.66 7.78
N ILE A 174 -3.74 -5.46 7.21
CA ILE A 174 -4.55 -5.17 6.01
C ILE A 174 -4.01 -5.95 4.79
N LEU A 175 -2.69 -5.99 4.58
CA LEU A 175 -2.10 -6.77 3.48
C LEU A 175 -2.42 -8.26 3.58
N VAL A 176 -2.11 -8.84 4.75
CA VAL A 176 -2.30 -10.28 4.98
C VAL A 176 -3.78 -10.63 4.86
N SER A 177 -4.67 -9.86 5.46
CA SER A 177 -6.11 -10.10 5.34
C SER A 177 -6.60 -9.95 3.90
N HIS A 178 -6.14 -8.95 3.15
CA HIS A 178 -6.51 -8.79 1.74
C HIS A 178 -6.11 -9.99 0.88
N VAL A 179 -4.89 -10.49 1.06
CA VAL A 179 -4.40 -11.68 0.33
C VAL A 179 -5.20 -12.93 0.72
N LEU A 180 -5.48 -13.12 2.02
CA LEU A 180 -6.28 -14.25 2.50
C LEU A 180 -7.72 -14.21 2.00
N ILE A 181 -8.40 -13.05 2.06
CA ILE A 181 -9.76 -12.87 1.51
C ILE A 181 -9.77 -13.18 0.02
N THR A 182 -8.75 -12.74 -0.72
CA THR A 182 -8.63 -13.00 -2.16
C THR A 182 -8.42 -14.49 -2.44
N ALA A 183 -7.67 -15.20 -1.60
CA ALA A 183 -7.47 -16.64 -1.70
C ALA A 183 -8.76 -17.42 -1.39
N ASP A 184 -9.51 -17.02 -0.35
CA ASP A 184 -10.77 -17.66 0.03
C ASP A 184 -11.86 -17.50 -1.03
N ASN A 185 -11.90 -16.34 -1.69
CA ASN A 185 -12.92 -16.02 -2.71
C ASN A 185 -12.43 -16.28 -4.13
N PHE A 186 -11.38 -17.09 -4.30
CA PHE A 186 -10.73 -17.30 -5.58
C PHE A 186 -11.69 -17.82 -6.68
N GLU A 187 -12.66 -18.65 -6.30
CA GLU A 187 -13.64 -19.21 -7.25
C GLU A 187 -14.47 -18.12 -7.95
N VAL A 188 -14.71 -16.99 -7.28
CA VAL A 188 -15.51 -15.86 -7.76
C VAL A 188 -14.65 -14.79 -8.44
N LEU A 189 -13.33 -14.93 -8.41
CA LEU A 189 -12.41 -13.88 -8.85
C LEU A 189 -12.31 -13.82 -10.38
N VAL A 190 -12.64 -12.66 -10.96
CA VAL A 190 -12.57 -12.41 -12.41
C VAL A 190 -11.24 -11.74 -12.77
N GLU A 191 -10.78 -11.82 -14.03
CA GLU A 191 -9.55 -11.14 -14.48
C GLU A 191 -9.52 -9.63 -14.16
N ASP A 192 -10.66 -8.95 -14.19
CA ASP A 192 -10.77 -7.52 -13.83
C ASP A 192 -10.53 -7.28 -12.34
N ASP A 193 -10.79 -8.27 -11.47
CA ASP A 193 -10.47 -8.20 -10.06
C ASP A 193 -8.97 -8.39 -9.80
N ALA A 194 -8.25 -9.12 -10.68
CA ALA A 194 -6.79 -9.29 -10.54
C ALA A 194 -6.04 -7.95 -10.62
N MET A 195 -6.50 -7.02 -11.46
CA MET A 195 -5.94 -5.68 -11.53
C MET A 195 -6.21 -4.88 -10.25
N ILE A 196 -7.42 -4.98 -9.70
CA ILE A 196 -7.79 -4.31 -8.45
C ILE A 196 -6.98 -4.88 -7.27
N VAL A 197 -6.81 -6.20 -7.21
CA VAL A 197 -5.97 -6.88 -6.20
C VAL A 197 -4.52 -6.40 -6.31
N ALA A 198 -3.94 -6.40 -7.51
CA ALA A 198 -2.58 -5.88 -7.72
C ALA A 198 -2.45 -4.41 -7.30
N PHE A 199 -3.47 -3.61 -7.55
CA PHE A 199 -3.51 -2.22 -7.16
C PHE A 199 -3.58 -2.04 -5.64
N VAL A 200 -4.37 -2.82 -4.91
CA VAL A 200 -4.42 -2.78 -3.43
C VAL A 200 -3.07 -3.22 -2.82
N VAL A 201 -2.42 -4.22 -3.40
CA VAL A 201 -1.05 -4.61 -3.00
C VAL A 201 -0.05 -3.47 -3.26
N TYR A 202 -0.19 -2.76 -4.38
CA TYR A 202 0.60 -1.57 -4.67
C TYR A 202 0.35 -0.42 -3.67
N ILE A 203 -0.90 -0.16 -3.28
CA ILE A 203 -1.23 0.82 -2.23
C ILE A 203 -0.54 0.45 -0.92
N THR A 204 -0.55 -0.83 -0.55
CA THR A 204 0.11 -1.31 0.66
C THR A 204 1.62 -1.07 0.60
N TYR A 205 2.25 -1.29 -0.56
CA TYR A 205 3.65 -0.94 -0.77
C TYR A 205 3.92 0.55 -0.55
N LEU A 206 3.07 1.43 -1.07
CA LEU A 206 3.19 2.87 -0.83
C LEU A 206 3.05 3.22 0.66
N LEU A 207 2.17 2.53 1.39
CA LEU A 207 2.02 2.73 2.84
C LEU A 207 3.28 2.28 3.60
N PHE A 208 3.93 1.18 3.20
CA PHE A 208 5.24 0.81 3.77
C PHE A 208 6.32 1.84 3.49
N LEU A 209 6.34 2.41 2.27
CA LEU A 209 7.27 3.46 1.89
C LEU A 209 7.05 4.74 2.72
N ILE A 210 5.80 5.16 2.89
CA ILE A 210 5.45 6.32 3.74
C ILE A 210 5.84 6.05 5.19
N GLY A 211 5.46 4.90 5.75
CA GLY A 211 5.81 4.51 7.11
C GLY A 211 7.32 4.44 7.32
N GLY A 212 8.06 3.86 6.36
CA GLY A 212 9.52 3.80 6.38
C GLY A 212 10.17 5.19 6.40
N ARG A 213 9.67 6.14 5.61
CA ARG A 213 10.17 7.52 5.64
C ARG A 213 9.92 8.20 6.99
N ILE A 214 8.71 8.06 7.54
CA ILE A 214 8.37 8.63 8.84
C ILE A 214 9.26 8.02 9.93
N SER A 215 9.47 6.69 9.93
CA SER A 215 10.36 5.99 10.85
C SER A 215 11.78 6.57 10.86
N VAL A 216 12.38 6.77 9.68
CA VAL A 216 13.74 7.35 9.61
C VAL A 216 13.78 8.77 10.16
N ASN A 217 12.76 9.59 9.89
CA ASN A 217 12.68 10.93 10.46
C ASN A 217 12.58 10.90 11.99
N CYS A 218 11.80 9.98 12.56
CA CYS A 218 11.73 9.78 14.01
C CYS A 218 13.08 9.34 14.59
N ILE A 219 13.75 8.37 13.97
CA ILE A 219 15.07 7.89 14.40
C ILE A 219 16.11 9.03 14.37
N GLN A 220 16.12 9.84 13.30
CA GLN A 220 17.03 10.98 13.18
C GLN A 220 16.75 12.05 14.23
N HIS A 221 15.47 12.32 14.53
CA HIS A 221 15.08 13.27 15.57
C HIS A 221 15.53 12.79 16.96
N ASN A 222 15.25 11.53 17.30
CA ASN A 222 15.67 10.93 18.57
C ASN A 222 17.19 10.94 18.74
N ARG A 223 17.94 10.68 17.67
CA ARG A 223 19.41 10.74 17.69
C ARG A 223 19.95 12.15 17.99
N LYS A 224 19.26 13.21 17.55
CA LYS A 224 19.67 14.61 17.77
C LYS A 224 19.33 15.13 19.18
N HIS A 225 18.37 14.51 19.88
CA HIS A 225 17.91 14.95 21.21
C HIS A 225 18.32 14.05 22.38
N HIS A 226 18.93 12.88 22.10
CA HIS A 226 19.47 11.96 23.12
C HIS A 226 21.01 11.92 23.19
N TRP A 227 21.67 12.97 22.68
CA TRP A 227 23.07 13.33 22.91
C TRP A 227 23.16 14.83 23.20
#